data_AF-A0A5J6MYE4-F1
#
_entry.id   AF-A0A5J6MYE4-F1
#
_cell.length_a   1.000
_cell.length_b   1.000
_cell.length_c   1.000
_cell.angle_alpha   90.00
_cell.angle_beta   90.00
_cell.angle_gamma   90.00
#
_symmetry.space_group_name_H-M   'P 1'
#
loop_
_entity.id
_entity.type
_entity.pdbx_description
1 polymer ?
#
loop_
_entity_poly.entity_id
_entity_poly.type
_entity_poly.pdbx_seq_one_letter_code
_entity_poly.pdbx_strand_id
1 'polypeptide(L)'
;MTDLQPSFEEDRPEPGSDAEFRLDLEGYEGPIDMLLSLAREQKVDLKRLSILELADQYLAYIQRARQLRLEIAADYLVMAAWLAYLKSRLLLPEPPGDAEPSGAEMAAALAFQLQRLQSMQDSGQKLMSLAQLGREFFRRGAPEPIKILEKSVYDTKLYDLLRAYASHVQSKQAGHLRILPTDLYSMDDALRRFSTMLGRMLPNWQTLQAFLPDDIGPNASPIRRRSALAATFAATLELTRSGRVELRQDGAFGPIYLRAPAQQSETP
;
A
#
# COMPACT_ATOMS: atom_id res chain seq x y z
N MET A 1 -24.25 -3.59 -8.41
CA MET A 1 -22.96 -3.21 -7.81
C MET A 1 -21.93 -3.56 -8.86
N THR A 2 -21.56 -2.56 -9.64
CA THR A 2 -20.98 -2.69 -10.99
C THR A 2 -19.46 -2.75 -10.88
N ASP A 3 -18.86 -3.75 -11.54
CA ASP A 3 -17.41 -3.93 -11.64
C ASP A 3 -16.75 -2.72 -12.30
N LEU A 4 -15.81 -2.09 -11.58
CA LEU A 4 -14.90 -1.08 -12.10
C LEU A 4 -13.65 -1.79 -12.65
N GLN A 5 -13.63 -2.05 -13.96
CA GLN A 5 -12.37 -2.28 -14.66
C GLN A 5 -11.68 -0.91 -14.84
N PRO A 6 -10.44 -0.72 -14.38
CA PRO A 6 -9.68 0.48 -14.74
C PRO A 6 -9.32 0.37 -16.22
N SER A 7 -9.99 1.15 -17.06
CA SER A 7 -9.54 1.43 -18.41
C SER A 7 -8.22 2.17 -18.31
N PHE A 8 -7.12 1.51 -18.68
CA PHE A 8 -5.86 2.17 -18.96
C PHE A 8 -6.07 3.04 -20.20
N GLU A 9 -6.44 4.29 -19.97
CA GLU A 9 -6.41 5.34 -20.97
C GLU A 9 -4.93 5.71 -21.13
N GLU A 10 -4.31 5.24 -22.22
CA GLU A 10 -2.99 5.71 -22.64
C GLU A 10 -3.11 7.22 -22.85
N ASP A 11 -2.50 8.00 -21.97
CA ASP A 11 -2.26 9.43 -22.16
C ASP A 11 -1.55 9.57 -23.51
N ARG A 12 -2.32 9.95 -24.55
CA ARG A 12 -1.72 10.37 -25.81
C ARG A 12 -0.96 11.65 -25.46
N PRO A 13 0.36 11.74 -25.71
CA PRO A 13 1.04 13.00 -25.53
C PRO A 13 0.33 14.02 -26.42
N GLU A 14 -0.31 15.00 -25.79
CA GLU A 14 -0.70 16.25 -26.44
C GLU A 14 0.53 16.73 -27.23
N PRO A 15 0.40 17.15 -28.50
CA PRO A 15 1.50 17.79 -29.21
C PRO A 15 1.73 19.15 -28.56
N GLY A 16 2.39 19.11 -27.40
CA GLY A 16 2.88 20.24 -26.66
C GLY A 16 3.84 20.98 -27.56
N SER A 17 3.51 22.25 -27.76
CA SER A 17 4.27 23.26 -28.46
C SER A 17 5.63 23.50 -27.80
N ASP A 18 6.58 22.59 -27.99
CA ASP A 18 7.99 22.93 -28.02
C ASP A 18 8.34 23.21 -29.48
N ALA A 19 7.81 24.32 -30.00
CA ALA A 19 8.37 24.97 -31.17
C ALA A 19 9.70 25.62 -30.75
N GLU A 20 10.64 24.79 -30.32
CA GLU A 20 12.05 25.08 -30.45
C GLU A 20 12.24 25.38 -31.93
N PHE A 21 12.53 26.65 -32.27
CA PHE A 21 12.77 27.09 -33.64
C PHE A 21 14.00 26.34 -34.17
N ARG A 22 13.79 25.10 -34.62
CA ARG A 22 14.80 24.25 -35.23
C ARG A 22 14.84 24.66 -36.69
N LEU A 23 15.68 25.66 -36.97
CA LEU A 23 15.86 26.11 -38.34
C LEU A 23 16.54 24.99 -39.12
N ASP A 24 15.73 24.37 -39.97
CA ASP A 24 16.08 23.20 -40.74
C ASP A 24 16.96 23.62 -41.91
N LEU A 25 18.28 23.41 -41.78
CA LEU A 25 19.17 23.52 -42.91
C LEU A 25 18.89 22.30 -43.80
N GLU A 26 18.21 22.49 -44.92
CA GLU A 26 17.99 21.47 -45.96
C GLU A 26 17.30 20.15 -45.55
N GLY A 27 16.63 20.06 -44.40
CA GLY A 27 15.92 18.84 -43.99
C GLY A 27 16.69 17.96 -42.99
N TYR A 28 17.77 18.47 -42.38
CA TYR A 28 18.60 17.74 -41.41
C TYR A 28 18.10 17.94 -39.98
N GLU A 29 17.98 16.84 -39.23
CA GLU A 29 17.53 16.87 -37.83
C GLU A 29 18.58 17.43 -36.85
N GLY A 30 19.81 17.72 -37.32
CA GLY A 30 20.87 18.33 -36.53
C GLY A 30 22.24 18.29 -37.22
N PRO A 31 23.28 18.88 -36.60
CA PRO A 31 24.60 19.02 -37.24
C PRO A 31 25.32 17.67 -37.44
N ILE A 32 25.08 16.68 -36.57
CA ILE A 32 25.68 15.34 -36.72
C ILE A 32 25.02 14.57 -37.88
N ASP A 33 23.72 14.76 -38.10
CA ASP A 33 23.00 14.14 -39.21
C ASP A 33 23.44 14.74 -40.56
N MET A 34 23.63 16.07 -40.60
CA MET A 34 24.24 16.75 -41.73
C MET A 34 25.66 16.22 -42.02
N LEU A 35 26.50 16.03 -40.98
CA LEU A 35 27.83 15.43 -41.13
C LEU A 35 27.77 14.00 -41.67
N LEU A 36 26.82 13.20 -41.20
CA LEU A 36 26.63 11.84 -41.71
C LEU A 36 26.21 11.85 -43.19
N SER A 37 25.37 12.80 -43.59
CA SER A 37 24.95 12.96 -44.99
C SER A 37 26.11 13.38 -45.90
N LEU A 38 26.92 14.36 -45.49
CA LEU A 38 28.14 14.74 -46.20
C LEU A 38 29.14 13.57 -46.28
N ALA A 39 29.27 12.77 -45.22
CA ALA A 39 30.14 11.59 -45.23
C ALA A 39 29.64 10.52 -46.23
N ARG A 40 28.32 10.35 -46.38
CA ARG A 40 27.73 9.44 -47.39
C ARG A 40 28.02 9.92 -48.82
N GLU A 41 27.99 11.23 -49.07
CA GLU A 41 28.27 11.80 -50.40
C GLU A 41 29.70 11.55 -50.87
N GLN A 42 30.67 11.51 -49.94
CA GLN A 42 32.07 11.20 -50.26
C GLN A 42 32.27 9.75 -50.76
N LYS A 43 31.27 8.87 -50.63
CA LYS A 43 31.30 7.45 -51.07
C LYS A 43 32.51 6.65 -50.56
N VAL A 44 33.13 7.08 -49.46
CA VAL A 44 34.24 6.37 -48.81
C VAL A 44 33.66 5.56 -47.65
N ASP A 45 34.16 4.34 -47.46
CA ASP A 45 33.90 3.55 -46.26
C ASP A 45 34.20 4.43 -45.02
N LEU A 46 33.26 4.58 -44.09
CA LEU A 46 33.41 5.48 -42.92
C LEU A 46 34.69 5.19 -42.13
N LYS A 47 35.20 3.96 -42.20
CA LYS A 47 36.46 3.53 -41.58
C LYS A 47 37.71 4.15 -42.21
N ARG A 48 37.60 4.69 -43.43
CA ARG A 48 38.67 5.33 -44.21
C ARG A 48 38.36 6.80 -44.50
N LEU A 49 37.33 7.37 -43.86
CA LEU A 49 36.90 8.74 -44.07
C LEU A 49 38.00 9.72 -43.64
N SER A 50 38.33 10.66 -44.54
CA SER A 50 39.17 11.80 -44.18
C SER A 50 38.33 12.80 -43.38
N ILE A 51 38.41 12.72 -42.04
CA ILE A 51 37.69 13.63 -41.14
C ILE A 51 38.05 15.10 -41.42
N LEU A 52 39.26 15.35 -41.91
CA LEU A 52 39.71 16.66 -42.36
C LEU A 52 38.87 17.18 -43.54
N GLU A 53 38.65 16.36 -44.57
CA GLU A 53 37.84 16.73 -45.73
C GLU A 53 36.36 16.94 -45.36
N LEU A 54 35.83 16.11 -44.44
CA LEU A 54 34.48 16.28 -43.90
C LEU A 54 34.33 17.62 -43.17
N ALA A 55 35.30 17.97 -42.33
CA ALA A 55 35.31 19.26 -41.63
C ALA A 55 35.30 20.43 -42.62
N ASP A 56 36.07 20.34 -43.70
CA ASP A 56 36.11 21.38 -44.74
C ASP A 56 34.78 21.54 -45.48
N GLN A 57 34.13 20.45 -45.83
CA GLN A 57 32.82 20.48 -46.47
C GLN A 57 31.75 21.08 -45.56
N TYR A 58 31.73 20.67 -44.29
CA TYR A 58 30.81 21.22 -43.30
C TYR A 58 31.02 22.73 -43.10
N LEU A 59 32.27 23.17 -42.91
CA LEU A 59 32.59 24.58 -42.74
C LEU A 59 32.22 25.41 -43.98
N ALA A 60 32.48 24.89 -45.18
CA ALA A 60 32.11 25.54 -46.44
C ALA A 60 30.59 25.68 -46.57
N TYR A 61 29.83 24.65 -46.17
CA TYR A 61 28.37 24.70 -46.17
C TYR A 61 27.83 25.76 -45.21
N ILE A 62 28.30 25.78 -43.96
CA ILE A 62 27.90 26.77 -42.95
C ILE A 62 28.23 28.20 -43.41
N GLN A 63 29.36 28.41 -44.08
CA GLN A 63 29.70 29.72 -44.65
C GLN A 63 28.74 30.16 -45.75
N ARG A 64 28.34 29.25 -46.66
CA ARG A 64 27.33 29.55 -47.71
C ARG A 64 25.97 29.86 -47.10
N ALA A 65 25.52 29.05 -46.13
CA ALA A 65 24.27 29.28 -45.42
C ALA A 65 24.24 30.67 -44.75
N ARG A 66 25.36 31.09 -44.16
CA ARG A 66 25.51 32.42 -43.55
C ARG A 66 25.42 33.56 -44.58
N GLN A 67 26.00 33.38 -45.76
CA GLN A 67 25.95 34.38 -46.85
C GLN A 67 24.52 34.56 -47.39
N LEU A 68 23.72 33.50 -47.40
CA LEU A 68 22.31 33.51 -47.81
C LEU A 68 21.38 34.10 -46.73
N ARG A 69 21.93 34.63 -45.63
CA ARG A 69 21.19 35.19 -44.48
C ARG A 69 20.24 34.19 -43.81
N LEU A 70 20.56 32.90 -43.85
CA LEU A 70 19.84 31.91 -43.05
C LEU A 70 20.18 32.09 -41.57
N GLU A 71 19.16 32.06 -40.71
CA GLU A 71 19.33 32.08 -39.25
C GLU A 71 19.85 30.72 -38.77
N ILE A 72 21.17 30.54 -38.82
CA ILE A 72 21.80 29.26 -38.45
C ILE A 72 21.57 29.01 -36.95
N ALA A 73 21.05 27.82 -36.61
CA ALA A 73 20.87 27.42 -35.22
C ALA A 73 22.21 27.29 -34.47
N ALA A 74 22.20 27.60 -33.17
CA ALA A 74 23.40 27.68 -32.34
C ALA A 74 24.23 26.37 -32.36
N ASP A 75 23.56 25.22 -32.35
CA ASP A 75 24.20 23.90 -32.37
C ASP A 75 25.10 23.68 -33.59
N TYR A 76 24.71 24.22 -34.75
CA TYR A 76 25.52 24.12 -35.97
C TYR A 76 26.78 24.97 -35.90
N LEU A 77 26.71 26.14 -35.25
CA LEU A 77 27.87 27.01 -35.03
C LEU A 77 28.82 26.42 -33.99
N VAL A 78 28.29 25.78 -32.95
CA VAL A 78 29.10 25.04 -31.97
C VAL A 78 29.88 23.92 -32.66
N MET A 79 29.20 23.12 -33.49
CA MET A 79 29.87 22.07 -34.27
C MET A 79 30.86 22.63 -35.29
N ALA A 80 30.58 23.78 -35.92
CA ALA A 80 31.51 24.45 -36.82
C ALA A 80 32.79 24.87 -36.09
N ALA A 81 32.66 25.49 -34.90
CA ALA A 81 33.80 25.89 -34.08
C ALA A 81 34.62 24.67 -33.65
N TRP A 82 33.95 23.59 -33.23
CA TRP A 82 34.59 22.34 -32.84
C TRP A 82 35.35 21.69 -34.00
N LEU A 83 34.76 21.63 -35.20
CA LEU A 83 35.43 21.12 -36.41
C LEU A 83 36.60 21.99 -36.87
N ALA A 84 36.50 23.32 -36.72
CA ALA A 84 37.61 24.22 -37.00
C ALA A 84 38.79 23.98 -36.04
N TYR A 85 38.50 23.75 -34.75
CA TYR A 85 39.50 23.36 -33.76
C TYR A 85 40.13 22.00 -34.09
N LEU A 86 39.32 21.00 -34.41
CA LEU A 86 39.79 19.68 -34.82
C LEU A 86 40.70 19.76 -36.05
N LYS A 87 40.30 20.53 -37.07
CA LYS A 87 41.11 20.78 -38.27
C LYS A 87 42.46 21.39 -37.91
N SER A 88 42.48 22.39 -37.03
CA SER A 88 43.73 23.01 -36.57
C SER A 88 44.66 21.98 -35.90
N ARG A 89 44.12 21.15 -34.99
CA ARG A 89 44.91 20.12 -34.30
C ARG A 89 45.41 19.02 -35.23
N LEU A 90 44.66 18.67 -36.27
CA LEU A 90 45.07 17.67 -37.28
C LEU A 90 46.19 18.18 -38.20
N LEU A 91 46.28 19.49 -38.44
CA LEU A 91 47.27 20.09 -39.33
C LEU A 91 48.57 20.52 -38.61
N LEU A 92 48.51 20.72 -37.30
CA LEU A 92 49.65 21.16 -36.49
C LEU A 92 50.42 19.96 -35.92
N PRO A 93 51.75 20.05 -35.76
CA PRO A 93 52.52 19.03 -35.05
C PRO A 93 52.06 18.93 -33.59
N GLU A 94 52.00 17.71 -33.05
CA GLU A 94 51.63 17.48 -31.67
C GLU A 94 52.72 17.99 -30.71
N PRO A 95 52.40 18.89 -29.76
CA PRO A 95 53.35 19.32 -28.76
C PRO A 95 53.62 18.17 -27.76
N PRO A 96 54.89 17.90 -27.41
CA PRO A 96 55.21 16.83 -26.47
C PRO A 96 54.67 17.16 -25.06
N GLY A 97 53.87 16.27 -24.50
CA GLY A 97 53.38 16.35 -23.12
C GLY A 97 52.01 17.02 -22.93
N ASP A 98 51.25 17.22 -24.00
CA ASP A 98 49.85 17.69 -23.91
C ASP A 98 48.98 16.62 -23.21
N ALA A 99 48.17 17.04 -22.23
CA ALA A 99 47.18 16.17 -21.58
C ALA A 99 45.86 16.08 -22.37
N GLU A 100 45.70 16.93 -23.39
CA GLU A 100 44.56 16.92 -24.31
C GLU A 100 44.66 15.74 -25.29
N PRO A 101 43.52 15.18 -25.72
CA PRO A 101 43.50 14.13 -26.73
C PRO A 101 44.12 14.64 -28.05
N SER A 102 44.84 13.75 -28.73
CA SER A 102 45.43 14.08 -30.02
C SER A 102 44.36 14.38 -31.08
N GLY A 103 44.73 15.11 -32.14
CA GLY A 103 43.82 15.35 -33.27
C GLY A 103 43.30 14.03 -33.88
N ALA A 104 44.17 13.01 -33.94
CA ALA A 104 43.81 11.68 -34.43
C ALA A 104 42.80 10.96 -33.51
N GLU A 105 42.96 11.06 -32.19
CA GLU A 105 42.00 10.50 -31.22
C GLU A 105 40.64 11.19 -31.29
N MET A 106 40.62 12.53 -31.39
CA MET A 106 39.38 13.29 -31.57
C MET A 106 38.66 12.92 -32.87
N ALA A 107 39.41 12.76 -33.96
CA ALA A 107 38.87 12.33 -35.26
C ALA A 107 38.29 10.91 -35.19
N ALA A 108 38.97 9.98 -34.50
CA ALA A 108 38.47 8.62 -34.29
C ALA A 108 37.18 8.60 -33.44
N ALA A 109 37.10 9.43 -32.40
CA ALA A 109 35.90 9.57 -31.58
C ALA A 109 34.70 10.07 -32.41
N LEU A 110 34.91 11.06 -33.28
CA LEU A 110 33.86 11.56 -34.19
C LEU A 110 33.43 10.49 -35.19
N ALA A 111 34.38 9.80 -35.81
CA ALA A 111 34.08 8.72 -36.76
C ALA A 111 33.23 7.62 -36.09
N PHE A 112 33.57 7.26 -34.85
CA PHE A 112 32.79 6.31 -34.07
C PHE A 112 31.37 6.82 -33.77
N GLN A 113 31.20 8.10 -33.44
CA GLN A 113 29.89 8.71 -33.22
C GLN A 113 29.03 8.69 -34.49
N LEU A 114 29.61 9.01 -35.66
CA LEU A 114 28.91 8.94 -36.95
C LEU A 114 28.51 7.49 -37.29
N GLN A 115 29.40 6.52 -37.07
CA GLN A 115 29.09 5.11 -37.30
C GLN A 115 27.94 4.63 -36.39
N ARG A 116 27.92 5.07 -35.13
CA ARG A 116 26.82 4.79 -34.21
C ARG A 116 25.52 5.38 -34.73
N LEU A 117 25.51 6.66 -35.11
CA LEU A 117 24.31 7.29 -35.64
C LEU A 117 23.79 6.55 -36.88
N GLN A 118 24.67 6.19 -37.81
CA GLN A 118 24.30 5.40 -38.99
C GLN A 118 23.65 4.07 -38.59
N SER A 119 24.27 3.30 -37.69
CA SER A 119 23.72 2.02 -37.23
C SER A 119 22.33 2.17 -36.63
N MET A 120 22.07 3.26 -35.92
CA MET A 120 20.76 3.56 -35.34
C MET A 120 19.75 3.94 -36.42
N GLN A 121 20.11 4.82 -37.37
CA GLN A 121 19.25 5.18 -38.50
C GLN A 121 18.89 3.94 -39.34
N ASP A 122 19.86 3.10 -39.68
CA ASP A 122 19.65 1.87 -40.45
C ASP A 122 18.71 0.89 -39.71
N SER A 123 18.86 0.79 -38.38
CA SER A 123 17.98 -0.03 -37.55
C SER A 123 16.56 0.54 -37.49
N GLY A 124 16.43 1.86 -37.38
CA GLY A 124 15.15 2.57 -37.44
C GLY A 124 14.44 2.34 -38.76
N GLN A 125 15.15 2.46 -39.89
CA GLN A 125 14.60 2.17 -41.22
C GLN A 125 14.13 0.70 -41.33
N LYS A 126 14.94 -0.25 -40.85
CA LYS A 126 14.54 -1.67 -40.81
C LYS A 126 13.29 -1.89 -39.98
N LEU A 127 13.21 -1.28 -38.80
CA LEU A 127 12.05 -1.38 -37.92
C LEU A 127 10.79 -0.79 -38.59
N MET A 128 10.92 0.38 -39.21
CA MET A 128 9.82 1.04 -39.93
C MET A 128 9.37 0.27 -41.16
N SER A 129 10.26 -0.52 -41.78
CA SER A 129 9.94 -1.41 -42.90
C SER A 129 9.25 -2.71 -42.49
N LEU A 130 9.18 -3.04 -41.20
CA LEU A 130 8.49 -4.24 -40.74
C LEU A 130 6.99 -4.12 -41.00
N ALA A 131 6.39 -5.26 -41.37
CA ALA A 131 4.95 -5.35 -41.49
C ALA A 131 4.28 -4.99 -40.16
N GLN A 132 3.25 -4.15 -40.21
CA GLN A 132 2.50 -3.65 -39.08
C GLN A 132 1.16 -4.37 -39.00
N LEU A 133 0.81 -4.75 -37.77
CA LEU A 133 -0.46 -5.36 -37.50
C LEU A 133 -1.60 -4.36 -37.71
N GLY A 134 -2.63 -4.74 -38.45
CA GLY A 134 -3.76 -3.91 -38.81
C GLY A 134 -3.53 -3.06 -40.08
N ARG A 135 -2.33 -3.11 -40.66
CA ARG A 135 -2.01 -2.48 -41.95
C ARG A 135 -1.68 -3.54 -43.00
N GLU A 136 -0.55 -4.24 -42.84
CA GLU A 136 -0.09 -5.26 -43.79
C GLU A 136 -0.61 -6.66 -43.43
N PHE A 137 -0.78 -6.95 -42.14
CA PHE A 137 -1.36 -8.23 -41.70
C PHE A 137 -2.35 -8.03 -40.56
N PHE A 138 -3.37 -8.88 -40.49
CA PHE A 138 -4.45 -8.76 -39.52
C PHE A 138 -4.45 -9.94 -38.55
N ARG A 139 -4.89 -9.71 -37.30
CA ARG A 139 -5.05 -10.80 -36.33
C ARG A 139 -6.24 -11.67 -36.75
N ARG A 140 -6.18 -12.95 -36.41
CA ARG A 140 -7.38 -13.82 -36.44
C ARG A 140 -8.37 -13.33 -35.37
N GLY A 141 -9.65 -13.18 -35.72
CA GLY A 141 -10.68 -12.65 -34.82
C GLY A 141 -10.99 -13.52 -33.59
N ALA A 142 -10.71 -14.83 -33.67
CA ALA A 142 -10.86 -15.78 -32.57
C ALA A 142 -9.66 -16.75 -32.54
N PRO A 143 -8.51 -16.36 -31.97
CA PRO A 143 -7.41 -17.29 -31.76
C PRO A 143 -7.84 -18.35 -30.73
N GLU A 144 -7.44 -19.60 -30.95
CA GLU A 144 -7.65 -20.64 -29.94
C GLU A 144 -6.93 -20.22 -28.65
N PRO A 145 -7.60 -20.23 -27.48
CA PRO A 145 -6.96 -19.82 -26.25
C PRO A 145 -5.81 -20.77 -25.95
N ILE A 146 -4.63 -20.21 -25.66
CA ILE A 146 -3.49 -20.98 -25.16
C ILE A 146 -3.95 -21.58 -23.82
N LYS A 147 -4.14 -22.91 -23.79
CA LYS A 147 -4.42 -23.63 -22.55
C LYS A 147 -3.14 -23.65 -21.72
N ILE A 148 -2.99 -22.68 -20.83
CA ILE A 148 -1.95 -22.70 -19.80
C ILE A 148 -2.39 -23.76 -18.77
N LEU A 149 -1.82 -24.96 -18.89
CA LEU A 149 -1.99 -26.02 -17.91
C LEU A 149 -1.06 -25.73 -16.73
N GLU A 150 -1.55 -24.97 -15.76
CA GLU A 150 -0.84 -24.78 -14.50
C GLU A 150 -0.81 -26.11 -13.73
N LYS A 151 0.35 -26.76 -13.73
CA LYS A 151 0.61 -27.88 -12.82
C LYS A 151 1.26 -27.31 -11.57
N SER A 152 0.49 -27.15 -10.50
CA SER A 152 1.04 -26.82 -9.18
C SER A 152 1.90 -27.99 -8.71
N VAL A 153 3.21 -27.76 -8.65
CA VAL A 153 4.15 -28.68 -8.00
C VAL A 153 4.32 -28.18 -6.57
N TYR A 154 3.77 -28.93 -5.62
CA TYR A 154 3.94 -28.64 -4.20
C TYR A 154 5.29 -29.18 -3.74
N ASP A 155 6.22 -28.29 -3.40
CA ASP A 155 7.45 -28.65 -2.70
C ASP A 155 7.19 -28.55 -1.19
N THR A 156 6.81 -29.67 -0.59
CA THR A 156 6.49 -29.74 0.85
C THR A 156 7.20 -30.92 1.49
N LYS A 157 7.78 -30.68 2.68
CA LYS A 157 8.40 -31.74 3.48
C LYS A 157 7.39 -32.30 4.47
N LEU A 158 7.68 -33.49 5.01
CA LEU A 158 6.85 -34.11 6.06
C LEU A 158 6.66 -33.18 7.27
N TYR A 159 7.69 -32.40 7.61
CA TYR A 159 7.62 -31.41 8.68
C TYR A 159 6.51 -30.36 8.46
N ASP A 160 6.32 -29.88 7.23
CA ASP A 160 5.32 -28.86 6.92
C ASP A 160 3.90 -29.41 7.09
N LEU A 161 3.68 -30.68 6.73
CA LEU A 161 2.43 -31.39 6.97
C LEU A 161 2.15 -31.57 8.47
N LEU A 162 3.15 -31.98 9.23
CA LEU A 162 3.03 -32.14 10.68
C LEU A 162 2.76 -30.80 11.39
N ARG A 163 3.42 -29.73 10.95
CA ARG A 163 3.19 -28.37 11.46
C ARG A 163 1.78 -27.87 11.15
N ALA A 164 1.31 -28.06 9.92
CA ALA A 164 -0.05 -27.71 9.52
C ALA A 164 -1.08 -28.47 10.36
N TYR A 165 -0.90 -29.78 10.55
CA TYR A 165 -1.77 -30.60 11.39
C TYR A 165 -1.78 -30.14 12.85
N ALA A 166 -0.61 -29.91 13.45
CA ALA A 166 -0.50 -29.44 14.83
C ALA A 166 -1.21 -28.09 15.03
N SER A 167 -1.05 -27.15 14.09
CA SER A 167 -1.74 -25.86 14.14
C SER A 167 -3.27 -25.99 14.07
N HIS A 168 -3.77 -26.92 13.26
CA HIS A 168 -5.20 -27.21 13.15
C HIS A 168 -5.76 -27.80 14.45
N VAL A 169 -5.07 -28.77 15.05
CA VAL A 169 -5.49 -29.38 16.32
C VAL A 169 -5.49 -28.35 17.46
N GLN A 170 -4.46 -27.50 17.54
CA GLN A 170 -4.35 -26.49 18.58
C GLN A 170 -5.45 -25.42 18.45
N SER A 171 -5.82 -25.04 17.22
CA SER A 171 -6.91 -24.10 16.98
C SER A 171 -8.28 -24.63 17.46
N LYS A 172 -8.48 -25.96 17.44
CA LYS A 172 -9.69 -26.61 17.99
C LYS A 172 -9.67 -26.73 19.52
N GLN A 173 -8.49 -26.75 20.14
CA GLN A 173 -8.33 -26.86 21.59
C GLN A 173 -8.38 -25.52 22.32
N ALA A 174 -8.34 -24.39 21.61
CA ALA A 174 -8.68 -23.07 22.16
C ALA A 174 -10.21 -22.97 22.39
N GLY A 175 -10.72 -23.89 23.22
CA GLY A 175 -12.11 -23.89 23.67
C GLY A 175 -12.39 -22.63 24.45
N HIS A 176 -13.52 -21.99 24.14
CA HIS A 176 -14.05 -20.84 24.86
C HIS A 176 -13.97 -21.06 26.38
N LEU A 177 -13.16 -20.25 27.07
CA LEU A 177 -13.21 -20.11 28.52
C LEU A 177 -14.60 -19.57 28.90
N ARG A 178 -15.53 -20.48 29.19
CA ARG A 178 -16.86 -20.13 29.66
C ARG A 178 -16.78 -19.88 31.16
N ILE A 179 -16.58 -18.62 31.54
CA ILE A 179 -16.69 -18.19 32.94
C ILE A 179 -18.15 -18.40 33.35
N LEU A 180 -18.40 -19.37 34.26
CA LEU A 180 -19.75 -19.53 34.81
C LEU A 180 -20.08 -18.31 35.67
N PRO A 181 -21.27 -17.69 35.53
CA PRO A 181 -21.69 -16.61 36.41
C PRO A 181 -21.81 -17.14 37.85
N THR A 182 -21.25 -16.39 38.80
CA THR A 182 -21.32 -16.74 40.22
C THR A 182 -22.75 -16.60 40.72
N ASP A 183 -23.35 -17.71 41.12
CA ASP A 183 -24.71 -17.77 41.67
C ASP A 183 -24.72 -17.29 43.13
N LEU A 184 -24.81 -15.98 43.34
CA LEU A 184 -24.86 -15.32 44.66
C LEU A 184 -26.11 -14.43 44.77
N TYR A 185 -26.68 -14.34 45.97
CA TYR A 185 -27.87 -13.51 46.19
C TYR A 185 -27.50 -12.03 46.32
N SER A 186 -28.24 -11.18 45.62
CA SER A 186 -28.11 -9.73 45.73
C SER A 186 -29.04 -9.16 46.82
N MET A 187 -28.72 -7.96 47.30
CA MET A 187 -29.60 -7.20 48.21
C MET A 187 -30.96 -6.91 47.55
N ASP A 188 -30.99 -6.61 46.25
CA ASP A 188 -32.22 -6.31 45.50
C ASP A 188 -33.17 -7.50 45.47
N ASP A 189 -32.64 -8.72 45.28
CA ASP A 189 -33.44 -9.96 45.34
C ASP A 189 -34.04 -10.16 46.73
N ALA A 190 -33.26 -9.87 47.77
CA ALA A 190 -33.75 -9.94 49.15
C ALA A 190 -34.85 -8.89 49.40
N LEU A 191 -34.70 -7.64 48.95
CA LEU A 191 -35.72 -6.59 49.09
C LEU A 191 -37.03 -6.95 48.36
N ARG A 192 -36.94 -7.47 47.12
CA ARG A 192 -38.12 -7.96 46.37
C ARG A 192 -38.82 -9.07 47.14
N ARG A 193 -38.06 -10.04 47.65
CA ARG A 193 -38.60 -11.15 48.43
C ARG A 193 -39.28 -10.65 49.71
N PHE A 194 -38.64 -9.74 50.46
CA PHE A 194 -39.23 -9.13 51.65
C PHE A 194 -40.49 -8.34 51.35
N SER A 195 -40.53 -7.57 50.26
CA SER A 195 -41.74 -6.81 49.89
C SER A 195 -42.94 -7.70 49.61
N THR A 196 -42.71 -8.91 49.07
CA THR A 196 -43.75 -9.91 48.83
C THR A 196 -44.20 -10.58 50.12
N MET A 197 -43.28 -10.83 51.06
CA MET A 197 -43.58 -11.48 52.35
C MET A 197 -44.22 -10.54 53.37
N LEU A 198 -43.77 -9.27 53.43
CA LEU A 198 -44.29 -8.24 54.35
C LEU A 198 -45.79 -7.98 54.15
N GLY A 199 -46.30 -8.15 52.92
CA GLY A 199 -47.72 -8.01 52.62
C GLY A 199 -48.61 -9.16 53.12
N ARG A 200 -48.04 -10.29 53.58
CA ARG A 200 -48.83 -11.50 53.91
C ARG A 200 -48.64 -12.06 55.32
N MET A 201 -47.55 -11.78 56.03
CA MET A 201 -47.37 -12.26 57.40
C MET A 201 -46.33 -11.41 58.13
N LEU A 202 -46.69 -10.69 59.21
CA LEU A 202 -45.80 -10.28 60.32
C LEU A 202 -46.55 -9.54 61.46
N PRO A 203 -47.62 -10.10 62.09
CA PRO A 203 -48.15 -9.50 63.32
C PRO A 203 -47.24 -9.76 64.55
N ASN A 204 -46.41 -10.80 64.51
CA ASN A 204 -45.56 -11.24 65.63
C ASN A 204 -44.07 -11.19 65.27
N TRP A 205 -43.22 -11.12 66.30
CA TRP A 205 -41.76 -11.22 66.17
C TRP A 205 -41.35 -12.57 65.55
N GLN A 206 -40.60 -12.53 64.45
CA GLN A 206 -40.03 -13.70 63.78
C GLN A 206 -38.52 -13.55 63.62
N THR A 207 -37.79 -14.66 63.54
CA THR A 207 -36.33 -14.60 63.36
C THR A 207 -35.96 -14.28 61.91
N LEU A 208 -34.83 -13.58 61.71
CA LEU A 208 -34.27 -13.27 60.37
C LEU A 208 -34.11 -14.53 59.51
N GLN A 209 -33.83 -15.67 60.14
CA GLN A 209 -33.65 -16.95 59.48
C GLN A 209 -34.91 -17.45 58.77
N ALA A 210 -36.10 -17.05 59.24
CA ALA A 210 -37.37 -17.42 58.61
C ALA A 210 -37.57 -16.74 57.24
N PHE A 211 -36.77 -15.71 56.91
CA PHE A 211 -36.88 -14.92 55.69
C PHE A 211 -35.78 -15.20 54.66
N LEU A 212 -34.98 -16.25 54.87
CA LEU A 212 -34.03 -16.70 53.85
C LEU A 212 -34.78 -17.20 52.60
N PRO A 213 -34.11 -17.20 51.44
CA PRO A 213 -34.65 -17.85 50.25
C PRO A 213 -34.97 -19.34 50.49
N ASP A 214 -36.14 -19.81 50.04
CA ASP A 214 -36.62 -21.19 50.23
C ASP A 214 -35.75 -22.23 49.52
N ASP A 215 -35.01 -21.82 48.49
CA ASP A 215 -34.09 -22.65 47.71
C ASP A 215 -32.78 -22.98 48.46
N ILE A 216 -32.54 -22.37 49.62
CA ILE A 216 -31.40 -22.69 50.49
C ILE A 216 -31.73 -23.86 51.39
N GLY A 217 -31.72 -25.06 50.81
CA GLY A 217 -31.80 -26.30 51.55
C GLY A 217 -30.53 -26.61 52.38
N PRO A 218 -30.55 -27.73 53.14
CA PRO A 218 -29.37 -28.22 53.88
C PRO A 218 -28.15 -28.44 52.97
N ASN A 219 -28.37 -28.73 51.69
CA ASN A 219 -27.34 -29.04 50.69
C ASN A 219 -26.78 -27.81 49.93
N ALA A 220 -27.18 -26.59 50.29
CA ALA A 220 -26.65 -25.38 49.66
C ALA A 220 -25.15 -25.18 49.95
N SER A 221 -24.40 -24.66 48.97
CA SER A 221 -22.97 -24.39 49.15
C SER A 221 -22.75 -23.36 50.26
N PRO A 222 -21.68 -23.46 51.07
CA PRO A 222 -21.42 -22.53 52.17
C PRO A 222 -21.35 -21.06 51.73
N ILE A 223 -20.88 -20.81 50.50
CA ILE A 223 -20.79 -19.46 49.95
C ILE A 223 -22.16 -18.88 49.58
N ARG A 224 -23.07 -19.70 49.02
CA ARG A 224 -24.45 -19.27 48.71
C ARG A 224 -25.22 -18.94 49.98
N ARG A 225 -25.13 -19.80 51.00
CA ARG A 225 -25.78 -19.56 52.30
C ARG A 225 -25.30 -18.26 52.96
N ARG A 226 -23.99 -17.97 52.91
CA ARG A 226 -23.44 -16.70 53.41
C ARG A 226 -23.90 -15.48 52.62
N SER A 227 -23.92 -15.58 51.27
CA SER A 227 -24.40 -14.48 50.43
C SER A 227 -25.88 -14.17 50.67
N ALA A 228 -26.71 -15.19 50.86
CA ALA A 228 -28.12 -15.02 51.16
C ALA A 228 -28.36 -14.38 52.54
N LEU A 229 -27.64 -14.84 53.57
CA LEU A 229 -27.70 -14.24 54.90
C LEU A 229 -27.29 -12.77 54.86
N ALA A 230 -26.19 -12.44 54.19
CA ALA A 230 -25.69 -11.08 54.06
C ALA A 230 -26.69 -10.18 53.32
N ALA A 231 -27.23 -10.65 52.19
CA ALA A 231 -28.22 -9.91 51.41
C ALA A 231 -29.53 -9.68 52.18
N THR A 232 -30.01 -10.72 52.87
CA THR A 232 -31.24 -10.68 53.68
C THR A 232 -31.07 -9.72 54.87
N PHE A 233 -29.93 -9.79 55.56
CA PHE A 233 -29.61 -8.88 56.65
C PHE A 233 -29.51 -7.41 56.17
N ALA A 234 -28.78 -7.17 55.08
CA ALA A 234 -28.63 -5.84 54.53
C ALA A 234 -29.99 -5.25 54.07
N ALA A 235 -30.85 -6.08 53.48
CA ALA A 235 -32.22 -5.69 53.13
C ALA A 235 -33.06 -5.34 54.37
N THR A 236 -32.93 -6.08 55.48
CA THR A 236 -33.66 -5.74 56.71
C THR A 236 -33.22 -4.42 57.32
N LEU A 237 -31.91 -4.12 57.31
CA LEU A 237 -31.41 -2.83 57.78
C LEU A 237 -31.97 -1.68 56.93
N GLU A 238 -32.00 -1.84 55.61
CA GLU A 238 -32.57 -0.84 54.71
C GLU A 238 -34.07 -0.64 54.97
N LEU A 239 -34.82 -1.72 55.20
CA LEU A 239 -36.24 -1.64 55.54
C LEU A 239 -36.49 -0.96 56.88
N THR A 240 -35.64 -1.19 57.87
CA THR A 240 -35.74 -0.49 59.16
C THR A 240 -35.39 1.00 59.05
N ARG A 241 -34.38 1.35 58.24
CA ARG A 241 -34.08 2.74 57.90
C ARG A 241 -35.28 3.43 57.25
N SER A 242 -36.02 2.72 56.40
CA SER A 242 -37.25 3.23 55.75
C SER A 242 -38.51 3.20 56.64
N GLY A 243 -38.41 2.75 57.90
CA GLY A 243 -39.53 2.67 58.84
C GLY A 243 -40.56 1.56 58.54
N ARG A 244 -40.24 0.62 57.65
CA ARG A 244 -41.17 -0.44 57.20
C ARG A 244 -41.11 -1.71 58.03
N VAL A 245 -40.07 -1.89 58.84
CA VAL A 245 -39.82 -3.06 59.68
C VAL A 245 -39.18 -2.60 60.98
N GLU A 246 -39.51 -3.26 62.09
CA GLU A 246 -38.83 -3.10 63.36
C GLU A 246 -37.91 -4.28 63.65
N LEU A 247 -36.73 -3.97 64.17
CA LEU A 247 -35.68 -4.92 64.52
C LEU A 247 -35.51 -4.98 66.05
N ARG A 248 -35.35 -6.19 66.59
CA ARG A 248 -34.95 -6.40 67.99
C ARG A 248 -33.89 -7.48 68.07
N GLN A 249 -32.84 -7.21 68.85
CA GLN A 249 -31.80 -8.19 69.19
C GLN A 249 -31.48 -8.06 70.68
N ASP A 250 -31.67 -9.14 71.43
CA ASP A 250 -31.59 -9.12 72.89
C ASP A 250 -30.14 -9.22 73.42
N GLY A 251 -29.16 -9.53 72.56
CA GLY A 251 -27.75 -9.62 72.92
C GLY A 251 -26.84 -9.78 71.70
N ALA A 252 -25.54 -9.48 71.86
CA ALA A 252 -24.55 -9.61 70.80
C ALA A 252 -24.51 -11.05 70.25
N PHE A 253 -24.54 -11.20 68.92
CA PHE A 253 -24.60 -12.49 68.21
C PHE A 253 -25.83 -13.36 68.54
N GLY A 254 -26.84 -12.81 69.23
CA GLY A 254 -28.13 -13.47 69.43
C GLY A 254 -29.01 -13.43 68.18
N PRO A 255 -30.13 -14.19 68.18
CA PRO A 255 -31.08 -14.18 67.08
C PRO A 255 -31.64 -12.76 66.84
N ILE A 256 -31.77 -12.40 65.58
CA ILE A 256 -32.32 -11.11 65.15
C ILE A 256 -33.80 -11.32 64.89
N TYR A 257 -34.65 -10.56 65.58
CA TYR A 257 -36.09 -10.60 65.44
C TYR A 257 -36.60 -9.43 64.59
N LEU A 258 -37.58 -9.71 63.75
CA LEU A 258 -38.24 -8.79 62.84
C LEU A 258 -39.74 -8.78 63.13
N ARG A 259 -40.36 -7.61 63.08
CA ARG A 259 -41.82 -7.46 63.04
C ARG A 259 -42.22 -6.33 62.10
N ALA A 260 -43.45 -6.37 61.59
CA ALA A 260 -44.02 -5.18 60.93
C ALA A 260 -44.29 -4.10 61.98
N PRO A 261 -44.14 -2.81 61.64
CA PRO A 261 -44.49 -1.72 62.53
C PRO A 261 -45.98 -1.78 62.84
N ALA A 262 -46.35 -1.57 64.10
CA ALA A 262 -47.75 -1.41 64.47
C ALA A 262 -48.27 -0.14 63.79
N GLN A 263 -49.33 -0.23 62.99
CA GLN A 263 -50.00 0.96 62.46
C GLN A 263 -50.42 1.83 63.64
N GLN A 264 -49.78 3.00 63.80
CA GLN A 264 -50.29 4.04 64.68
C GLN A 264 -51.58 4.55 64.05
N SER A 265 -52.72 4.16 64.62
CA SER A 265 -53.98 4.85 64.40
C SER A 265 -53.81 6.28 64.94
N GLU A 266 -53.54 7.24 64.06
CA GLU A 266 -53.89 8.64 64.33
C GLU A 266 -55.41 8.67 64.52
N THR A 267 -55.83 8.73 65.79
CA THR A 267 -57.18 9.15 66.16
C THR A 267 -57.17 10.68 66.06
N PRO A 268 -58.17 11.32 65.43
CA PRO A 268 -58.13 12.73 65.04
C PRO A 268 -57.98 13.72 66.19
#